data_AF-A0A1G7TVY8-F1
#
_entry.id   AF-A0A1G7TVY8-F1
#
_cell.length_a   1.000
_cell.length_b   1.000
_cell.length_c   1.000
_cell.angle_alpha   90.00
_cell.angle_beta   90.00
_cell.angle_gamma   90.00
#
_symmetry.space_group_name_H-M   'P 1'
#
loop_
_entity.id
_entity.type
_entity.pdbx_description
1 polymer ?
#
loop_
_entity_poly.entity_id
_entity_poly.type
_entity_poly.pdbx_seq_one_letter_code
_entity_poly.pdbx_strand_id
1 'polypeptide(L)'
;MSMNNLAGLVQENREKLKLLLYFAVIIALAYPLATSIGKAWESSHLARSIVRLHYVVGVSRPALNMTILGLFIGLLTLMTLDPKKRIQAALLWLGMIISLVGLLSLGLFLVQINFIAELPWFIGGLILGLVIGGGRKLLQVQTADALEFRRASLGIFFILALIVVVAFVEYHVQYPKIFSVTQSGVQTATTTPSGVGLETSGIFKNALISGLFIVVLGQFVTYDAEHDFFILGPRASGKSLFLIGAYLEALEQTSDSSANTPLNPSNDLVDMMQELDRPESEWIIEATGRGEVNVLSFQFVHGRVFPTNIGLQSIDYAGEYLNRLPDAIADTLPDDSVDSTLERLVDGVETADTLVLLLDLERFMNDEPLEITEYFDILRQADNTGVILVATKADVMAEEFREKRGLEAHRYQDEFRQYINQRLRGSQQVEGLIQETAGTEIYPVYYQTKVNENGDRVPIRDETNSVTTVGYDELLDLLGRRA
;
A
#
# COMPACT_ATOMS: atom_id res chain seq x y z
N MET A 1 -16.63 27.38 2.82
CA MET A 1 -16.11 26.16 2.18
C MET A 1 -17.29 25.49 1.49
N SER A 2 -17.32 25.41 0.16
CA SER A 2 -18.48 24.82 -0.55
C SER A 2 -18.47 23.29 -0.43
N MET A 3 -19.63 22.64 -0.52
CA MET A 3 -19.74 21.16 -0.48
C MET A 3 -18.91 20.49 -1.58
N ASN A 4 -18.66 21.16 -2.72
CA ASN A 4 -17.86 20.61 -3.81
C ASN A 4 -16.36 20.57 -3.48
N ASN A 5 -15.83 21.55 -2.72
CA ASN A 5 -14.45 21.50 -2.24
C ASN A 5 -14.26 20.42 -1.16
N LEU A 6 -15.31 20.11 -0.38
CA LEU A 6 -15.29 19.02 0.59
C LEU A 6 -15.31 17.66 -0.12
N ALA A 7 -16.10 17.48 -1.18
CA ALA A 7 -16.13 16.24 -1.94
C ALA A 7 -14.78 15.94 -2.61
N GLY A 8 -14.14 16.95 -3.23
CA GLY A 8 -12.80 16.80 -3.81
C GLY A 8 -11.73 16.48 -2.76
N LEU A 9 -11.71 17.20 -1.63
CA LEU A 9 -10.78 16.93 -0.53
C LEU A 9 -11.00 15.56 0.14
N VAL A 10 -12.25 15.08 0.17
CA VAL A 10 -12.60 13.75 0.69
C VAL A 10 -12.14 12.67 -0.28
N GLN A 11 -12.23 12.89 -1.59
CA GLN A 11 -11.80 11.94 -2.61
C GLN A 11 -10.27 11.82 -2.67
N GLU A 12 -9.55 12.93 -2.54
CA GLU A 12 -8.07 13.00 -2.51
C GLU A 12 -7.47 12.50 -1.17
N ASN A 13 -8.29 12.32 -0.12
CA ASN A 13 -7.82 11.87 1.19
C ASN A 13 -8.64 10.69 1.74
N ARG A 14 -9.29 9.89 0.87
CA ARG A 14 -10.15 8.76 1.31
C ARG A 14 -9.40 7.81 2.23
N GLU A 15 -8.14 7.52 1.91
CA GLU A 15 -7.28 6.65 2.69
C GLU A 15 -7.02 7.19 4.10
N LYS A 16 -6.64 8.47 4.21
CA LYS A 16 -6.38 9.14 5.50
C LYS A 16 -7.64 9.18 6.35
N LEU A 17 -8.79 9.45 5.71
CA LEU A 17 -10.08 9.48 6.38
C LEU A 17 -10.49 8.08 6.85
N LYS A 18 -10.21 7.03 6.08
CA LYS A 18 -10.45 5.62 6.45
C LYS A 18 -9.59 5.22 7.65
N LEU A 19 -8.31 5.56 7.65
CA LEU A 19 -7.40 5.30 8.78
C LEU A 19 -7.81 6.05 10.05
N LEU A 20 -8.16 7.33 9.93
CA LEU A 20 -8.68 8.13 11.05
C LEU A 20 -10.02 7.60 11.56
N LEU A 21 -10.89 7.13 10.65
CA LEU A 21 -12.17 6.52 11.00
C LEU A 21 -11.94 5.24 11.81
N TYR A 22 -11.05 4.35 11.37
CA TYR A 22 -10.69 3.15 12.14
C TYR A 22 -10.19 3.52 13.53
N PHE A 23 -9.29 4.50 13.64
CA PHE A 23 -8.79 4.97 14.92
C PHE A 23 -9.88 5.56 15.82
N ALA A 24 -10.78 6.37 15.26
CA ALA A 24 -11.90 6.94 16.00
C ALA A 24 -12.85 5.85 16.53
N VAL A 25 -13.13 4.83 15.71
CA VAL A 25 -13.92 3.66 16.12
C VAL A 25 -13.20 2.88 17.23
N ILE A 26 -11.89 2.66 17.12
CA ILE A 26 -11.07 2.02 18.17
C ILE A 26 -11.19 2.79 19.49
N ILE A 27 -11.06 4.12 19.49
CA ILE A 27 -11.22 4.95 20.70
C ILE A 27 -12.64 4.82 21.27
N ALA A 28 -13.67 4.89 20.43
CA ALA A 28 -15.05 4.78 20.86
C ALA A 28 -15.34 3.41 21.52
N LEU A 29 -14.75 2.34 20.99
CA LEU A 29 -14.86 0.98 21.55
C LEU A 29 -13.94 0.75 22.76
N ALA A 30 -12.84 1.50 22.89
CA ALA A 30 -11.89 1.34 23.98
C ALA A 30 -12.52 1.62 25.35
N TYR A 31 -13.41 2.62 25.48
CA TYR A 31 -14.08 2.92 26.75
C TYR A 31 -14.94 1.76 27.28
N PRO A 32 -15.95 1.23 26.54
CA PRO A 32 -16.74 0.11 27.03
C PRO A 32 -15.89 -1.16 27.23
N LEU A 33 -14.86 -1.38 26.42
CA LEU A 33 -13.91 -2.48 26.63
C LEU A 33 -13.12 -2.32 27.92
N ALA A 34 -12.58 -1.14 28.21
CA ALA A 34 -11.85 -0.87 29.45
C ALA A 34 -12.72 -1.15 30.68
N THR A 35 -14.01 -0.76 30.66
CA THR A 35 -14.93 -1.09 31.76
C THR A 35 -15.20 -2.59 31.89
N SER A 36 -15.29 -3.30 30.77
CA SER A 36 -15.51 -4.76 30.75
C SER A 36 -14.27 -5.50 31.24
N ILE A 37 -13.08 -5.08 30.81
CA ILE A 37 -11.79 -5.60 31.27
C ILE A 37 -11.59 -5.34 32.76
N GLY A 38 -11.96 -4.16 33.26
CA GLY A 38 -11.89 -3.83 34.69
C GLY A 38 -12.76 -4.75 35.54
N LYS A 39 -14.02 -4.96 35.14
CA LYS A 39 -14.92 -5.91 35.82
C LYS A 39 -14.44 -7.36 35.70
N ALA A 40 -13.99 -7.77 34.51
CA ALA A 40 -13.39 -9.08 34.29
C ALA A 40 -12.20 -9.30 35.21
N TRP A 41 -11.35 -8.27 35.39
CA TRP A 41 -10.22 -8.34 36.30
C TRP A 41 -10.68 -8.54 37.74
N GLU A 42 -11.73 -7.85 38.18
CA GLU A 42 -12.32 -7.99 39.51
C GLU A 42 -12.87 -9.40 39.78
N SER A 43 -13.58 -9.97 38.81
CA SER A 43 -14.19 -11.32 38.88
C SER A 43 -13.22 -12.46 38.58
N SER A 44 -12.10 -12.19 37.91
CA SER A 44 -11.23 -13.24 37.35
C SER A 44 -10.64 -14.20 38.37
N HIS A 45 -10.44 -15.45 37.94
CA HIS A 45 -9.78 -16.49 38.73
C HIS A 45 -8.56 -17.08 38.02
N LEU A 46 -8.65 -17.37 36.72
CA LEU A 46 -7.61 -17.98 35.90
C LEU A 46 -6.58 -16.94 35.46
N ALA A 47 -7.00 -15.78 34.95
CA ALA A 47 -6.09 -14.68 34.60
C ALA A 47 -5.27 -14.24 35.83
N ARG A 48 -5.91 -14.10 37.00
CA ARG A 48 -5.21 -13.85 38.26
C ARG A 48 -4.32 -15.01 38.69
N SER A 49 -4.70 -16.27 38.44
CA SER A 49 -3.86 -17.43 38.75
C SER A 49 -2.62 -17.52 37.85
N ILE A 50 -2.75 -17.23 36.55
CA ILE A 50 -1.63 -17.12 35.60
C ILE A 50 -0.71 -15.99 36.03
N VAL A 51 -1.27 -14.80 36.33
CA VAL A 51 -0.46 -13.70 36.84
C VAL A 51 0.22 -14.11 38.12
N ARG A 52 -0.46 -14.78 39.07
CA ARG A 52 0.11 -15.29 40.33
C ARG A 52 1.14 -16.39 40.15
N LEU A 53 1.26 -17.01 38.98
CA LEU A 53 2.31 -17.98 38.69
C LEU A 53 3.71 -17.37 38.82
N HIS A 54 3.84 -16.03 38.79
CA HIS A 54 5.08 -15.31 39.13
C HIS A 54 5.65 -15.74 40.50
N TYR A 55 4.80 -16.10 41.48
CA TYR A 55 5.26 -16.60 42.78
C TYR A 55 6.06 -17.90 42.67
N VAL A 56 5.73 -18.74 41.69
CA VAL A 56 6.41 -20.04 41.46
C VAL A 56 7.74 -19.83 40.73
N VAL A 57 7.79 -18.85 39.82
CA VAL A 57 9.01 -18.49 39.07
C VAL A 57 9.93 -17.57 39.88
N GLY A 58 9.46 -17.05 41.02
CA GLY A 58 10.23 -16.13 41.87
C GLY A 58 10.32 -14.69 41.33
N VAL A 59 9.47 -14.33 40.37
CA VAL A 59 9.45 -13.00 39.73
C VAL A 59 8.44 -12.11 40.45
N SER A 60 8.71 -10.82 40.68
CA SER A 60 7.74 -9.92 41.34
C SER A 60 6.55 -9.60 40.41
N ARG A 61 5.38 -9.23 40.94
CA ARG A 61 4.26 -8.72 40.09
C ARG A 61 4.66 -7.46 39.30
N PRO A 62 5.33 -6.47 39.92
CA PRO A 62 5.82 -5.31 39.19
C PRO A 62 6.78 -5.68 38.05
N ALA A 63 7.68 -6.65 38.26
CA ALA A 63 8.58 -7.17 37.24
C ALA A 63 7.82 -7.73 36.03
N LEU A 64 6.82 -8.60 36.26
CA LEU A 64 6.01 -9.19 35.19
C LEU A 64 5.29 -8.11 34.35
N ASN A 65 4.68 -7.13 35.02
CA ASN A 65 3.99 -6.02 34.34
C ASN A 65 4.98 -5.18 33.52
N MET A 66 6.17 -4.91 34.06
CA MET A 66 7.23 -4.18 33.37
C MET A 66 7.77 -4.93 32.17
N THR A 67 7.89 -6.26 32.24
CA THR A 67 8.29 -7.08 31.10
C THR A 67 7.25 -7.06 29.98
N ILE A 68 5.95 -7.17 30.29
CA ILE A 68 4.87 -7.10 29.28
C ILE A 68 4.84 -5.70 28.64
N LEU A 69 4.95 -4.65 29.45
CA LEU A 69 5.02 -3.27 28.95
C LEU A 69 6.23 -3.05 28.05
N GLY A 70 7.41 -3.53 28.47
CA GLY A 70 8.62 -3.48 27.67
C GLY A 70 8.44 -4.20 26.34
N LEU A 71 7.88 -5.42 26.34
CA LEU A 71 7.60 -6.20 25.14
C LEU A 71 6.69 -5.44 24.18
N PHE A 72 5.60 -4.87 24.68
CA PHE A 72 4.69 -4.07 23.87
C PHE A 72 5.38 -2.84 23.26
N ILE A 73 6.18 -2.10 24.05
CA ILE A 73 6.95 -0.95 23.57
C ILE A 73 8.00 -1.37 22.55
N GLY A 74 8.66 -2.51 22.73
CA GLY A 74 9.61 -3.04 21.75
C GLY A 74 8.95 -3.27 20.40
N LEU A 75 7.78 -3.92 20.38
CA LEU A 75 7.00 -4.12 19.15
C LEU A 75 6.54 -2.79 18.55
N LEU A 76 6.03 -1.87 19.36
CA LEU A 76 5.56 -0.56 18.91
C LEU A 76 6.71 0.30 18.36
N THR A 77 7.90 0.19 18.93
CA THR A 77 9.11 0.85 18.43
C THR A 77 9.48 0.32 17.04
N LEU A 78 9.48 -0.99 16.82
CA LEU A 78 9.71 -1.57 15.48
C LEU A 78 8.67 -1.09 14.47
N MET A 79 7.40 -1.07 14.86
CA MET A 79 6.31 -0.55 14.02
C MET A 79 6.48 0.96 13.71
N THR A 80 7.13 1.71 14.60
CA THR A 80 7.47 3.12 14.37
C THR A 80 8.64 3.29 13.39
N LEU A 81 9.58 2.34 13.39
CA LEU A 81 10.71 2.36 12.46
C LEU A 81 10.29 1.99 11.04
N ASP A 82 9.30 1.11 10.91
CA ASP A 82 8.67 0.72 9.65
C ASP A 82 8.02 1.95 8.95
N PRO A 83 8.57 2.44 7.82
CA PRO A 83 8.06 3.63 7.14
C PRO A 83 6.57 3.54 6.79
N LYS A 84 6.08 2.35 6.43
CA LYS A 84 4.70 2.13 6.00
C LYS A 84 3.72 2.21 7.16
N LYS A 85 4.15 1.85 8.37
CA LYS A 85 3.29 1.75 9.57
C LYS A 85 3.47 2.92 10.55
N ARG A 86 4.32 3.91 10.24
CA ARG A 86 4.64 5.06 11.12
C ARG A 86 3.43 5.77 11.71
N ILE A 87 2.41 6.06 10.88
CA ILE A 87 1.23 6.79 11.35
C ILE A 87 0.36 5.93 12.24
N GLN A 88 0.14 4.66 11.88
CA GLN A 88 -0.57 3.72 12.73
C GLN A 88 0.14 3.56 14.07
N ALA A 89 1.48 3.48 14.06
CA ALA A 89 2.29 3.44 15.28
C ALA A 89 2.15 4.74 16.10
N ALA A 90 2.18 5.92 15.47
CA ALA A 90 1.98 7.20 16.16
C ALA A 90 0.60 7.30 16.84
N LEU A 91 -0.45 6.82 16.17
CA LEU A 91 -1.80 6.75 16.73
C LEU A 91 -1.88 5.73 17.88
N LEU A 92 -1.18 4.60 17.79
CA LEU A 92 -1.08 3.63 18.88
C LEU A 92 -0.28 4.18 20.07
N TRP A 93 0.79 4.95 19.84
CA TRP A 93 1.51 5.68 20.88
C TRP A 93 0.58 6.66 21.61
N LEU A 94 -0.22 7.43 20.87
CA LEU A 94 -1.22 8.31 21.44
C LEU A 94 -2.24 7.53 22.29
N GLY A 95 -2.78 6.43 21.74
CA GLY A 95 -3.70 5.55 22.46
C GLY A 95 -3.09 4.95 23.73
N MET A 96 -1.81 4.57 23.68
CA MET A 96 -1.04 4.09 24.83
C MET A 96 -0.89 5.17 25.90
N ILE A 97 -0.51 6.39 25.53
CA ILE A 97 -0.39 7.52 26.46
C ILE A 97 -1.73 7.79 27.15
N ILE A 98 -2.82 7.86 26.38
CA ILE A 98 -4.18 8.05 26.92
C ILE A 98 -4.53 6.92 27.89
N SER A 99 -4.22 5.68 27.54
CA SER A 99 -4.48 4.50 28.38
C SER A 99 -3.67 4.54 29.68
N LEU A 100 -2.39 4.92 29.61
CA LEU A 100 -1.52 5.05 30.79
C LEU A 100 -2.00 6.17 31.72
N VAL A 101 -2.40 7.32 31.18
CA VAL A 101 -2.99 8.42 31.97
C VAL A 101 -4.29 7.97 32.63
N GLY A 102 -5.14 7.24 31.90
CA GLY A 102 -6.36 6.64 32.45
C GLY A 102 -6.08 5.69 33.61
N LEU A 103 -5.14 4.76 33.44
CA LEU A 103 -4.73 3.83 34.50
C LEU A 103 -4.14 4.56 35.71
N LEU A 104 -3.30 5.58 35.49
CA LEU A 104 -2.71 6.40 36.55
C LEU A 104 -3.80 7.11 37.35
N SER A 105 -4.83 7.67 36.69
CA SER A 105 -5.95 8.34 37.35
C SER A 105 -6.78 7.40 38.24
N LEU A 106 -6.83 6.11 37.89
CA LEU A 106 -7.50 5.06 38.67
C LEU A 106 -6.61 4.47 39.78
N GLY A 107 -5.37 4.96 39.92
CA GLY A 107 -4.38 4.40 40.85
C GLY A 107 -3.93 2.99 40.47
N LEU A 108 -4.15 2.57 39.22
CA LEU A 108 -3.82 1.26 38.71
C LEU A 108 -2.47 1.30 37.97
N PHE A 109 -1.79 0.16 37.93
CA PHE A 109 -0.59 -0.09 37.12
C PHE A 109 0.72 0.59 37.57
N LEU A 110 0.82 1.92 37.59
CA LEU A 110 2.12 2.62 37.78
C LEU A 110 2.42 3.10 39.21
N VAL A 111 1.38 3.34 40.03
CA VAL A 111 1.54 3.95 41.37
C VAL A 111 2.26 3.02 42.36
N GLN A 112 2.25 1.71 42.11
CA GLN A 112 2.86 0.71 42.99
C GLN A 112 4.23 0.22 42.51
N ILE A 113 4.76 0.75 41.39
CA ILE A 113 6.00 0.25 40.80
C ILE A 113 7.16 1.17 41.15
N ASN A 114 8.20 0.60 41.76
CA ASN A 114 9.50 1.25 41.82
C ASN A 114 10.22 1.07 40.48
N PHE A 115 10.09 2.07 39.59
CA PHE A 115 10.66 2.04 38.24
C PHE A 115 12.16 1.73 38.22
N ILE A 116 12.92 2.23 39.20
CA ILE A 116 14.38 2.03 39.24
C ILE A 116 14.69 0.56 39.53
N ALA A 117 13.98 -0.04 40.49
CA ALA A 117 14.18 -1.44 40.85
C ALA A 117 13.74 -2.41 39.74
N GLU A 118 12.70 -2.05 38.98
CA GLU A 118 12.11 -2.92 37.95
C GLU A 118 12.61 -2.61 36.52
N LEU A 119 13.52 -1.64 36.37
CA LEU A 119 14.11 -1.25 35.09
C LEU A 119 14.75 -2.44 34.31
N PRO A 120 15.46 -3.39 34.95
CA PRO A 120 16.01 -4.54 34.23
C PRO A 120 14.93 -5.40 33.56
N TRP A 121 13.78 -5.58 34.21
CA TRP A 121 12.66 -6.37 33.66
C TRP A 121 11.97 -5.66 32.50
N PHE A 122 11.90 -4.33 32.57
CA PHE A 122 11.45 -3.50 31.46
C PHE A 122 12.37 -3.62 30.25
N ILE A 123 13.68 -3.46 30.44
CA ILE A 123 14.69 -3.58 29.37
C ILE A 123 14.66 -4.99 28.78
N GLY A 124 14.57 -6.03 29.61
CA GLY A 124 14.44 -7.40 29.16
C GLY A 124 13.19 -7.64 28.31
N GLY A 125 12.05 -7.08 28.73
CA GLY A 125 10.82 -7.08 27.94
C GLY A 125 10.99 -6.37 26.61
N LEU A 126 11.60 -5.18 26.60
CA LEU A 126 11.85 -4.40 25.39
C LEU A 126 12.71 -5.16 24.39
N ILE A 127 13.82 -5.74 24.83
CA ILE A 127 14.68 -6.57 23.99
C ILE A 127 13.89 -7.76 23.44
N LEU A 128 13.09 -8.43 24.29
CA LEU A 128 12.25 -9.55 23.85
C LEU A 128 11.26 -9.12 22.77
N GLY A 129 10.61 -7.96 22.93
CA GLY A 129 9.71 -7.38 21.92
C GLY A 129 10.43 -7.08 20.61
N LEU A 130 11.62 -6.47 20.67
CA LEU A 130 12.45 -6.22 19.49
C LEU A 130 12.83 -7.53 18.80
N VAL A 131 13.29 -8.54 19.54
CA VAL A 131 13.71 -9.83 18.96
C VAL A 131 12.52 -10.59 18.35
N ILE A 132 11.35 -10.61 19.01
CA ILE A 132 10.15 -11.28 18.49
C ILE A 132 9.62 -10.58 17.23
N GLY A 133 9.50 -9.24 17.27
CA GLY A 133 8.96 -8.46 16.16
C GLY A 133 9.93 -8.30 14.99
N GLY A 134 11.22 -8.19 15.26
CA GLY A 134 12.27 -7.96 14.27
C GLY A 134 12.88 -9.24 13.71
N GLY A 135 12.92 -10.31 14.51
CA GLY A 135 13.45 -11.61 14.12
C GLY A 135 14.86 -11.53 13.53
N ARG A 136 15.10 -12.24 12.41
CA ARG A 136 16.38 -12.21 11.70
C ARG A 136 16.64 -10.90 10.94
N LYS A 137 15.60 -10.09 10.68
CA LYS A 137 15.74 -8.82 9.94
C LYS A 137 16.55 -7.77 10.72
N LEU A 138 16.59 -7.87 12.04
CA LEU A 138 17.45 -6.99 12.88
C LEU A 138 18.95 -7.25 12.72
N LEU A 139 19.33 -8.43 12.22
CA LEU A 139 20.73 -8.82 12.04
C LEU A 139 21.18 -8.73 10.57
N GLN A 140 20.25 -8.51 9.65
CA GLN A 140 20.56 -8.28 8.23
C GLN A 140 21.04 -6.84 8.08
N VAL A 141 22.36 -6.67 8.06
CA VAL A 141 23.00 -5.39 7.75
C VAL A 141 22.81 -5.11 6.26
N GLN A 142 22.09 -4.02 5.97
CA GLN A 142 22.11 -3.28 4.70
C GLN A 142 22.08 -4.14 3.43
N THR A 143 20.88 -4.50 3.01
CA THR A 143 20.54 -4.58 1.58
C THR A 143 19.38 -3.60 1.36
N ALA A 144 19.25 -3.06 0.16
CA ALA A 144 18.39 -1.93 -0.21
C ALA A 144 16.87 -2.16 -0.08
N ASP A 145 16.45 -3.05 0.82
CA ASP A 145 15.06 -3.37 1.09
C ASP A 145 14.54 -2.52 2.26
N ALA A 146 13.39 -1.88 2.07
CA ALA A 146 12.71 -1.16 3.12
C ALA A 146 12.43 -2.11 4.28
N LEU A 147 12.82 -1.71 5.48
CA LEU A 147 12.67 -2.53 6.68
C LEU A 147 11.18 -2.64 7.07
N GLU A 148 10.50 -3.66 6.54
CA GLU A 148 9.14 -3.98 6.93
C GLU A 148 9.11 -4.96 8.11
N PHE A 149 8.47 -4.56 9.20
CA PHE A 149 8.35 -5.34 10.43
C PHE A 149 6.94 -5.89 10.64
N ARG A 150 6.41 -6.60 9.64
CA ARG A 150 5.04 -7.19 9.66
C ARG A 150 4.73 -7.99 10.94
N ARG A 151 5.73 -8.67 11.52
CA ARG A 151 5.59 -9.42 12.78
C ARG A 151 5.38 -8.52 13.99
N ALA A 152 5.92 -7.31 13.99
CA ALA A 152 5.72 -6.36 15.08
C ALA A 152 4.26 -5.90 15.16
N SER A 153 3.70 -5.48 14.02
CA SER A 153 2.29 -5.09 13.86
C SER A 153 1.36 -6.24 14.29
N LEU A 154 1.60 -7.44 13.76
CA LEU A 154 0.81 -8.63 14.07
C LEU A 154 0.97 -9.08 15.54
N GLY A 155 2.15 -8.86 16.14
CA GLY A 155 2.38 -9.06 17.58
C GLY A 155 1.54 -8.11 18.44
N ILE A 156 1.47 -6.83 18.09
CA ILE A 156 0.61 -5.84 18.78
C ILE A 156 -0.87 -6.26 18.69
N PHE A 157 -1.32 -6.63 17.49
CA PHE A 157 -2.67 -7.14 17.27
C PHE A 157 -2.98 -8.33 18.18
N PHE A 158 -2.12 -9.35 18.22
CA PHE A 158 -2.36 -10.53 19.04
C PHE A 158 -2.35 -10.23 20.54
N ILE A 159 -1.47 -9.35 21.02
CA ILE A 159 -1.46 -8.97 22.44
C ILE A 159 -2.79 -8.32 22.82
N LEU A 160 -3.24 -7.34 22.04
CA LEU A 160 -4.49 -6.61 22.32
C LEU A 160 -5.72 -7.51 22.15
N ALA A 161 -5.77 -8.32 21.09
CA ALA A 161 -6.85 -9.27 20.86
C ALA A 161 -6.92 -10.32 21.97
N LEU A 162 -5.78 -10.86 22.41
CA LEU A 162 -5.72 -11.83 23.50
C LEU A 162 -6.24 -11.23 24.82
N ILE A 163 -5.85 -9.99 25.14
CA ILE A 163 -6.36 -9.28 26.32
C ILE A 163 -7.89 -9.17 26.26
N VAL A 164 -8.44 -8.78 25.11
CA VAL A 164 -9.89 -8.63 24.91
C VAL A 164 -10.61 -9.97 25.01
N VAL A 165 -10.10 -11.02 24.38
CA VAL A 165 -10.70 -12.37 24.42
C VAL A 165 -10.66 -12.94 25.83
N VAL A 166 -9.51 -12.86 26.51
CA VAL A 166 -9.37 -13.33 27.89
C VAL A 166 -10.32 -12.56 28.82
N ALA A 167 -10.39 -11.23 28.69
CA ALA A 167 -11.30 -10.42 29.48
C ALA A 167 -12.77 -10.78 29.23
N PHE A 168 -13.16 -11.04 27.98
CA PHE A 168 -14.51 -11.46 27.64
C PHE A 168 -14.87 -12.80 28.30
N VAL A 169 -13.98 -13.79 28.20
CA VAL A 169 -14.16 -15.11 28.82
C VAL A 169 -14.21 -15.00 30.34
N GLU A 170 -13.31 -14.24 30.97
CA GLU A 170 -13.25 -14.04 32.42
C GLU A 170 -14.48 -13.29 32.98
N TYR A 171 -15.10 -12.44 32.17
CA TYR A 171 -16.31 -11.72 32.58
C TYR A 171 -17.56 -12.61 32.49
N HIS A 172 -17.68 -13.45 31.45
CA HIS A 172 -18.90 -14.22 31.18
C HIS A 172 -18.88 -15.66 31.69
N VAL A 173 -17.71 -16.26 31.81
CA VAL A 173 -17.57 -17.66 32.26
C VAL A 173 -17.17 -17.66 33.73
N GLN A 174 -18.11 -18.06 34.58
CA GLN A 174 -17.85 -18.34 35.98
C GLN A 174 -17.40 -19.79 36.09
N TYR A 175 -16.25 -20.02 36.71
CA TYR A 175 -15.71 -21.34 36.95
C TYR A 175 -15.09 -21.38 38.35
N PRO A 176 -15.09 -22.54 39.03
CA PRO A 176 -14.52 -22.63 40.36
C PRO A 176 -13.01 -22.41 40.28
N LYS A 177 -12.40 -21.93 41.37
CA LYS A 177 -10.94 -21.83 41.45
C LYS A 177 -10.35 -23.24 41.27
N ILE A 178 -9.60 -23.42 40.18
CA ILE A 178 -8.95 -24.70 39.86
C ILE A 178 -7.62 -24.82 40.62
N PHE A 179 -6.90 -23.70 40.72
CA PHE A 179 -5.59 -23.63 41.36
C PHE A 179 -5.60 -22.57 42.47
N SER A 180 -5.05 -22.90 43.63
CA SER A 180 -4.61 -21.90 44.60
C SER A 180 -3.09 -21.83 44.55
N VAL A 181 -2.57 -20.74 43.99
CA VAL A 181 -1.14 -20.45 43.99
C VAL A 181 -0.81 -19.69 45.27
N THR A 182 -0.08 -20.34 46.18
CA THR A 182 0.46 -19.75 47.41
C THR A 182 1.98 -19.62 47.31
N GLN A 183 2.60 -18.89 48.24
CA GLN A 183 4.08 -18.80 48.31
C GLN A 183 4.76 -20.16 48.54
N SER A 184 4.01 -21.17 48.99
CA SER A 184 4.48 -22.54 49.25
C SER A 184 4.29 -23.51 48.07
N GLY A 185 3.71 -23.06 46.95
CA GLY A 185 3.53 -23.88 45.74
C GLY A 185 2.13 -23.77 45.12
N VAL A 186 1.88 -24.63 44.12
CA VAL A 186 0.58 -24.74 43.46
C VAL A 186 -0.19 -25.90 44.11
N GLN A 187 -1.31 -25.58 44.76
CA GLN A 187 -2.22 -26.60 45.29
C GLN A 187 -3.50 -26.62 44.46
N THR A 188 -4.03 -27.82 44.21
CA THR A 188 -5.37 -27.99 43.62
C THR A 188 -6.39 -27.52 44.64
N ALA A 189 -7.17 -26.50 44.27
CA ALA A 189 -8.21 -26.00 45.15
C ALA A 189 -9.33 -27.04 45.24
N THR A 190 -9.85 -27.27 46.45
CA THR A 190 -10.95 -28.22 46.68
C THR A 190 -12.22 -27.67 46.03
N THR A 191 -12.64 -28.28 44.92
CA THR A 191 -13.76 -27.83 44.10
C THR A 191 -15.09 -28.29 44.69
N THR A 192 -16.00 -27.34 44.98
CA THR A 192 -17.41 -27.65 45.18
C THR A 192 -18.09 -27.87 43.80
N PRO A 193 -18.97 -28.87 43.62
CA PRO A 193 -19.49 -29.28 42.29
C PRO A 193 -20.40 -28.26 41.57
N SER A 194 -20.76 -27.15 42.21
CA SER A 194 -21.76 -26.19 41.73
C SER A 194 -21.15 -24.90 41.14
N GLY A 195 -19.97 -24.98 40.52
CA GLY A 195 -19.14 -23.80 40.25
C GLY A 195 -19.10 -23.26 38.81
N VAL A 196 -19.70 -23.93 37.82
CA VAL A 196 -19.64 -23.48 36.41
C VAL A 196 -20.96 -22.81 36.04
N GLY A 197 -20.89 -21.52 35.74
CA GLY A 197 -22.03 -20.68 35.39
C GLY A 197 -21.69 -19.75 34.23
N LEU A 198 -22.73 -19.31 33.52
CA LEU A 198 -22.61 -18.29 32.49
C LEU A 198 -23.30 -17.01 32.98
N GLU A 199 -22.53 -15.94 33.10
CA GLU A 199 -23.08 -14.61 33.32
C GLU A 199 -23.66 -14.12 31.99
N THR A 200 -24.97 -14.26 31.81
CA THR A 200 -25.65 -13.90 30.55
C THR A 200 -25.87 -12.39 30.43
N SER A 201 -25.70 -11.62 31.50
CA SER A 201 -25.92 -10.18 31.47
C SER A 201 -24.97 -9.49 30.48
N GLY A 202 -25.55 -8.90 29.44
CA GLY A 202 -24.80 -8.14 28.44
C GLY A 202 -23.87 -8.98 27.54
N ILE A 203 -23.97 -10.32 27.54
CA ILE A 203 -23.08 -11.19 26.76
C ILE A 203 -23.08 -10.85 25.27
N PHE A 204 -24.24 -10.59 24.69
CA PHE A 204 -24.36 -10.19 23.30
C PHE A 204 -23.69 -8.85 23.02
N LYS A 205 -23.91 -7.84 23.89
CA LYS A 205 -23.32 -6.52 23.76
C LYS A 205 -21.79 -6.58 23.85
N ASN A 206 -21.26 -7.31 24.83
CA ASN A 206 -19.82 -7.45 25.03
C ASN A 206 -19.18 -8.27 23.90
N ALA A 207 -19.86 -9.30 23.41
CA ALA A 207 -19.39 -10.09 22.26
C ALA A 207 -19.32 -9.22 21.00
N LEU A 208 -20.36 -8.42 20.74
CA LEU A 208 -20.39 -7.49 19.62
C LEU A 208 -19.27 -6.45 19.71
N ILE A 209 -19.10 -5.81 20.87
CA ILE A 209 -18.06 -4.79 21.07
C ILE A 209 -16.66 -5.38 20.95
N SER A 210 -16.39 -6.52 21.59
CA SER A 210 -15.10 -7.22 21.51
C SER A 210 -14.80 -7.71 20.09
N GLY A 211 -15.80 -8.32 19.42
CA GLY A 211 -15.67 -8.79 18.05
C GLY A 211 -15.41 -7.65 17.08
N LEU A 212 -16.20 -6.57 17.17
CA LEU A 212 -16.03 -5.38 16.34
C LEU A 212 -14.65 -4.74 16.57
N PHE A 213 -14.21 -4.63 17.83
CA PHE A 213 -12.89 -4.08 18.14
C PHE A 213 -11.77 -4.92 17.55
N ILE A 214 -11.82 -6.25 17.68
CA ILE A 214 -10.79 -7.14 17.13
C ILE A 214 -10.77 -7.02 15.59
N VAL A 215 -11.93 -6.99 14.93
CA VAL A 215 -12.01 -6.81 13.48
C VAL A 215 -11.42 -5.47 13.06
N VAL A 216 -11.85 -4.36 13.69
CA VAL A 216 -11.37 -3.02 13.35
C VAL A 216 -9.89 -2.84 13.67
N LEU A 217 -9.41 -3.38 14.79
CA LEU A 217 -7.98 -3.36 15.16
C LEU A 217 -7.16 -4.17 14.15
N GLY A 218 -7.65 -5.35 13.74
CA GLY A 218 -7.02 -6.17 12.71
C GLY A 218 -6.85 -5.37 11.43
N GLN A 219 -7.95 -4.81 10.91
CA GLN A 219 -7.95 -3.95 9.73
C GLN A 219 -7.00 -2.75 9.89
N PHE A 220 -7.03 -2.06 11.04
CA PHE A 220 -6.16 -0.91 11.32
C PHE A 220 -4.67 -1.26 11.28
N VAL A 221 -4.28 -2.40 11.84
CA VAL A 221 -2.88 -2.84 11.92
C VAL A 221 -2.39 -3.44 10.59
N THR A 222 -3.26 -4.13 9.84
CA THR A 222 -2.92 -4.72 8.55
C THR A 222 -3.12 -3.79 7.37
N TYR A 223 -3.73 -2.61 7.55
CA TYR A 223 -3.95 -1.65 6.48
C TYR A 223 -2.63 -1.25 5.85
N ASP A 224 -2.47 -1.57 4.57
CA ASP A 224 -1.43 -1.08 3.67
C ASP A 224 -2.17 -0.36 2.54
N ALA A 225 -1.74 0.87 2.24
CA ALA A 225 -2.26 1.64 1.12
C ALA A 225 -1.58 1.11 -0.14
N GLU A 226 -2.35 0.57 -1.07
CA GLU A 226 -1.89 0.05 -2.36
C GLU A 226 -2.86 0.55 -3.42
N HIS A 227 -2.29 0.98 -4.54
CA HIS A 227 -3.03 1.50 -5.67
C HIS A 227 -2.45 0.96 -6.97
N ASP A 228 -3.29 0.27 -7.75
CA ASP A 228 -2.88 -0.45 -8.94
C ASP A 228 -3.29 0.29 -10.22
N PHE A 229 -2.29 0.53 -11.07
CA PHE A 229 -2.43 1.17 -12.37
C PHE A 229 -2.24 0.15 -13.48
N PHE A 230 -3.23 0.04 -14.35
CA PHE A 230 -3.15 -0.84 -15.51
C PHE A 230 -3.04 -0.05 -16.81
N ILE A 231 -2.04 -0.37 -17.61
CA ILE A 231 -1.68 0.38 -18.81
C ILE A 231 -2.29 -0.30 -20.03
N LEU A 232 -3.03 0.49 -20.80
CA LEU A 232 -3.64 0.08 -22.06
C LEU A 232 -3.13 0.95 -23.20
N GLY A 233 -2.94 0.33 -24.35
CA GLY A 233 -2.31 0.95 -25.50
C GLY A 233 -2.53 0.14 -26.77
N PRO A 234 -2.82 0.78 -27.92
CA PRO A 234 -2.88 0.08 -29.20
C PRO A 234 -1.55 -0.60 -29.54
N ARG A 235 -1.53 -1.33 -30.66
CA ARG A 235 -0.28 -1.95 -31.11
C ARG A 235 0.76 -0.87 -31.39
N ALA A 236 2.00 -1.11 -30.96
CA ALA A 236 3.13 -0.21 -31.19
C ALA A 236 2.99 1.21 -30.58
N SER A 237 2.04 1.42 -29.65
CA SER A 237 1.90 2.70 -28.92
C SER A 237 3.01 2.97 -27.90
N GLY A 238 3.99 2.07 -27.79
CA GLY A 238 5.11 2.17 -26.85
C GLY A 238 4.82 1.68 -25.43
N LYS A 239 3.90 0.71 -25.22
CA LYS A 239 3.59 0.15 -23.88
C LYS A 239 4.82 -0.31 -23.08
N SER A 240 5.63 -1.19 -23.67
CA SER A 240 6.82 -1.73 -23.01
C SER A 240 7.82 -0.63 -22.66
N LEU A 241 7.98 0.32 -23.57
CA LEU A 241 8.86 1.48 -23.37
C LEU A 241 8.34 2.49 -22.38
N PHE A 242 7.05 2.68 -22.34
CA PHE A 242 6.41 3.48 -21.33
C PHE A 242 6.73 2.92 -19.93
N LEU A 243 6.62 1.61 -19.74
CA LEU A 243 6.95 0.98 -18.47
C LEU A 243 8.45 1.04 -18.15
N ILE A 244 9.33 0.82 -19.12
CA ILE A 244 10.78 0.93 -18.90
C ILE A 244 11.14 2.37 -18.50
N GLY A 245 10.57 3.37 -19.17
CA GLY A 245 10.82 4.78 -18.85
C GLY A 245 10.34 5.16 -17.46
N ALA A 246 9.14 4.71 -17.09
CA ALA A 246 8.60 4.90 -15.75
C ALA A 246 9.44 4.18 -14.68
N TYR A 247 9.96 2.99 -14.99
CA TYR A 247 10.81 2.23 -14.09
C TYR A 247 12.18 2.88 -13.87
N LEU A 248 12.84 3.36 -14.93
CA LEU A 248 14.12 4.08 -14.84
C LEU A 248 13.99 5.36 -14.00
N GLU A 249 12.91 6.10 -14.21
CA GLU A 249 12.61 7.29 -13.42
C GLU A 249 12.34 6.95 -11.94
N ALA A 250 11.57 5.89 -11.68
CA ALA A 250 11.32 5.42 -10.31
C ALA A 250 12.61 4.96 -9.61
N LEU A 251 13.53 4.33 -10.35
CA LEU A 251 14.86 3.97 -9.86
C LEU A 251 15.68 5.20 -9.45
N GLU A 252 15.69 6.25 -10.29
CA GLU A 252 16.40 7.49 -10.02
C GLU A 252 15.83 8.17 -8.75
N GLN A 253 14.51 8.32 -8.65
CA GLN A 253 13.84 8.91 -7.48
C GLN A 253 14.09 8.11 -6.18
N THR A 254 14.18 6.78 -6.28
CA THR A 254 14.48 5.91 -5.15
C THR A 254 15.94 6.02 -4.73
N SER A 255 16.86 6.21 -5.67
CA SER A 255 18.29 6.40 -5.37
C SER A 255 18.58 7.68 -4.57
N ASP A 256 17.80 8.74 -4.81
CA ASP A 256 17.89 10.01 -4.09
C ASP A 256 17.11 10.04 -2.76
N SER A 257 16.11 9.16 -2.62
CA SER A 257 15.25 9.09 -1.46
C SER A 257 15.81 8.12 -0.42
N SER A 258 16.10 8.60 0.80
CA SER A 258 16.57 7.78 1.95
C SER A 258 15.68 6.58 2.37
N ALA A 259 14.55 6.37 1.69
CA ALA A 259 13.67 5.22 1.82
C ALA A 259 13.90 4.26 0.66
N ASN A 260 14.89 3.37 0.79
CA ASN A 260 15.17 2.30 -0.17
C ASN A 260 14.01 1.31 -0.19
N THR A 261 12.96 1.54 -0.98
CA THR A 261 11.86 0.58 -1.16
C THR A 261 12.11 -0.20 -2.45
N PRO A 262 12.14 -1.54 -2.40
CA PRO A 262 12.43 -2.33 -3.59
C PRO A 262 11.29 -2.19 -4.61
N LEU A 263 11.68 -1.91 -5.85
CA LEU A 263 10.73 -1.70 -6.94
C LEU A 263 10.08 -2.99 -7.46
N ASN A 264 10.59 -4.16 -7.05
CA ASN A 264 10.11 -5.50 -7.41
C ASN A 264 9.67 -5.62 -8.89
N PRO A 265 10.57 -5.34 -9.86
CA PRO A 265 10.23 -5.48 -11.27
C PRO A 265 9.96 -6.95 -11.64
N SER A 266 9.03 -7.17 -12.57
CA SER A 266 8.83 -8.46 -13.23
C SER A 266 10.09 -8.91 -13.97
N ASN A 267 10.31 -10.22 -14.10
CA ASN A 267 11.46 -10.77 -14.83
C ASN A 267 11.49 -10.25 -16.28
N ASP A 268 10.34 -10.23 -16.95
CA ASP A 268 10.21 -9.76 -18.33
C ASP A 268 10.65 -8.29 -18.48
N LEU A 269 10.33 -7.43 -17.51
CA LEU A 269 10.77 -6.03 -17.50
C LEU A 269 12.29 -5.91 -17.29
N VAL A 270 12.87 -6.73 -16.41
CA VAL A 270 14.32 -6.77 -16.19
C VAL A 270 15.04 -7.23 -17.46
N ASP A 271 14.52 -8.24 -18.14
CA ASP A 271 15.10 -8.77 -19.38
C ASP A 271 15.06 -7.72 -20.49
N MET A 272 13.93 -7.02 -20.69
CA MET A 272 13.83 -5.93 -21.66
C MET A 272 14.75 -4.74 -21.33
N MET A 273 14.89 -4.40 -20.05
CA MET A 273 15.82 -3.36 -19.61
C MET A 273 17.28 -3.74 -19.93
N GLN A 274 17.67 -4.99 -19.66
CA GLN A 274 19.02 -5.48 -19.99
C GLN A 274 19.29 -5.49 -21.50
N GLU A 275 18.28 -5.69 -22.34
CA GLU A 275 18.40 -5.56 -23.79
C GLU A 275 18.57 -4.10 -24.22
N LEU A 276 17.83 -3.18 -23.60
CA LEU A 276 17.93 -1.75 -23.85
C LEU A 276 19.29 -1.17 -23.42
N ASP A 277 19.92 -1.71 -22.37
CA ASP A 277 21.23 -1.25 -21.89
C ASP A 277 22.42 -1.70 -22.75
N ARG A 278 22.21 -2.57 -23.75
CA ARG A 278 23.29 -3.03 -24.63
C ARG A 278 23.83 -1.87 -25.48
N PRO A 279 25.16 -1.59 -25.47
CA PRO A 279 25.75 -0.46 -26.19
C PRO A 279 25.53 -0.47 -27.72
N GLU A 280 25.26 -1.64 -28.29
CA GLU A 280 25.04 -1.85 -29.74
C GLU A 280 23.55 -1.77 -30.13
N SER A 281 22.63 -1.58 -29.18
CA SER A 281 21.18 -1.49 -29.46
C SER A 281 20.80 -0.05 -29.85
N GLU A 282 20.55 0.17 -31.15
CA GLU A 282 20.09 1.46 -31.68
C GLU A 282 18.61 1.74 -31.36
N TRP A 283 17.78 0.70 -31.27
CA TRP A 283 16.41 0.64 -30.73
C TRP A 283 15.88 -0.77 -31.06
N ILE A 284 16.28 -1.79 -30.29
CA ILE A 284 15.79 -3.14 -30.56
C ILE A 284 15.15 -3.68 -29.29
N ILE A 285 13.99 -3.12 -28.95
CA ILE A 285 12.94 -3.93 -28.35
C ILE A 285 12.14 -4.42 -29.55
N GLU A 286 12.44 -5.63 -30.03
CA GLU A 286 11.63 -6.24 -31.09
C GLU A 286 10.18 -6.28 -30.58
N ALA A 287 9.23 -5.88 -31.43
CA ALA A 287 7.82 -6.06 -31.08
C ALA A 287 7.60 -7.54 -30.78
N THR A 288 7.14 -7.86 -29.56
CA THR A 288 6.97 -9.22 -29.05
C THR A 288 6.38 -10.16 -30.11
N GLY A 289 7.02 -11.32 -30.28
CA GLY A 289 6.65 -12.28 -31.33
C GLY A 289 5.19 -12.75 -31.21
N ARG A 290 4.60 -13.21 -32.32
CA ARG A 290 3.23 -13.75 -32.32
C ARG A 290 3.14 -14.94 -31.35
N GLY A 291 2.46 -14.74 -30.21
CA GLY A 291 2.18 -15.79 -29.21
C GLY A 291 3.00 -15.70 -27.91
N GLU A 292 3.91 -14.75 -27.78
CA GLU A 292 4.57 -14.45 -26.51
C GLU A 292 3.78 -13.35 -25.76
N VAL A 293 3.52 -13.58 -24.47
CA VAL A 293 2.80 -12.66 -23.59
C VAL A 293 3.75 -12.26 -22.49
N ASN A 294 4.31 -11.06 -22.61
CA ASN A 294 5.18 -10.50 -21.58
C ASN A 294 4.33 -9.72 -20.58
N VAL A 295 4.47 -10.06 -19.30
CA VAL A 295 3.79 -9.34 -18.22
C VAL A 295 4.81 -8.42 -17.58
N LEU A 296 4.63 -7.13 -17.84
CA LEU A 296 5.53 -6.08 -17.40
C LEU A 296 4.92 -5.42 -16.18
N SER A 297 5.60 -5.50 -15.05
CA SER A 297 5.16 -4.81 -13.84
C SER A 297 6.32 -4.34 -12.99
N PHE A 298 6.09 -3.29 -12.23
CA PHE A 298 6.92 -2.89 -11.10
C PHE A 298 6.06 -2.11 -10.12
N GLN A 299 6.57 -1.91 -8.91
CA GLN A 299 5.92 -1.10 -7.90
C GLN A 299 6.88 -0.02 -7.41
N PHE A 300 6.36 1.10 -6.94
CA PHE A 300 7.16 2.10 -6.22
C PHE A 300 6.36 2.68 -5.06
N VAL A 301 7.03 3.39 -4.15
CA VAL A 301 6.35 4.04 -3.02
C VAL A 301 6.34 5.54 -3.24
N HIS A 302 5.14 6.12 -3.21
CA HIS A 302 4.97 7.56 -3.26
C HIS A 302 4.46 8.10 -1.91
N GLY A 303 4.89 9.30 -1.55
CA GLY A 303 4.43 10.00 -0.34
C GLY A 303 5.38 9.87 0.86
N ARG A 304 5.60 11.01 1.55
CA ARG A 304 6.50 11.08 2.72
C ARG A 304 5.78 10.82 4.05
N VAL A 305 4.53 11.27 4.14
CA VAL A 305 3.74 11.22 5.38
C VAL A 305 2.88 9.96 5.38
N PHE A 306 2.21 9.68 4.27
CA PHE A 306 1.42 8.47 4.02
C PHE A 306 2.03 7.79 2.79
N PRO A 307 2.99 6.87 2.97
CA PRO A 307 3.55 6.13 1.85
C PRO A 307 2.51 5.16 1.32
N THR A 308 2.24 5.23 0.02
CA THR A 308 1.32 4.35 -0.71
C THR A 308 2.13 3.53 -1.70
N ASN A 309 1.88 2.22 -1.76
CA ASN A 309 2.48 1.37 -2.79
C ASN A 309 1.71 1.61 -4.09
N ILE A 310 2.44 1.92 -5.15
CA ILE A 310 1.86 2.16 -6.46
C ILE A 310 2.37 1.05 -7.38
N GLY A 311 1.45 0.18 -7.81
CA GLY A 311 1.72 -0.86 -8.78
C GLY A 311 1.48 -0.32 -10.20
N LEU A 312 2.45 -0.51 -11.10
CA LEU A 312 2.23 -0.34 -12.53
C LEU A 312 2.31 -1.69 -13.20
N GLN A 313 1.31 -1.99 -14.02
CA GLN A 313 1.26 -3.22 -14.78
C GLN A 313 0.80 -2.96 -16.22
N SER A 314 1.43 -3.66 -17.16
CA SER A 314 0.99 -3.79 -18.53
C SER A 314 1.19 -5.22 -18.97
N ILE A 315 0.33 -5.67 -19.87
CA ILE A 315 0.54 -6.89 -20.64
C ILE A 315 0.97 -6.43 -22.02
N ASP A 316 2.01 -7.04 -22.58
CA ASP A 316 2.30 -6.87 -24.00
C ASP A 316 1.45 -7.83 -24.82
N TYR A 317 0.62 -7.27 -25.69
CA TYR A 317 -0.38 -7.99 -26.47
C TYR A 317 -0.47 -7.41 -27.88
N ALA A 318 -0.89 -8.25 -28.83
CA ALA A 318 -1.20 -7.82 -30.18
C ALA A 318 -2.48 -6.98 -30.22
N GLY A 319 -2.54 -5.95 -31.06
CA GLY A 319 -3.69 -5.03 -31.11
C GLY A 319 -5.07 -5.69 -31.28
N GLU A 320 -5.13 -6.92 -31.81
CA GLU A 320 -6.38 -7.70 -31.92
C GLU A 320 -7.06 -7.98 -30.57
N TYR A 321 -6.31 -8.03 -29.47
CA TYR A 321 -6.86 -8.24 -28.13
C TYR A 321 -7.64 -7.02 -27.63
N LEU A 322 -7.21 -5.79 -27.99
CA LEU A 322 -7.89 -4.57 -27.57
C LEU A 322 -9.32 -4.50 -28.12
N ASN A 323 -9.52 -4.97 -29.36
CA ASN A 323 -10.82 -5.00 -30.03
C ASN A 323 -11.79 -5.99 -29.39
N ARG A 324 -11.27 -7.02 -28.73
CA ARG A 324 -12.05 -8.10 -28.10
C ARG A 324 -12.28 -7.86 -26.62
N LEU A 325 -11.49 -6.98 -26.00
CA LEU A 325 -11.51 -6.70 -24.58
C LEU A 325 -12.87 -6.18 -24.08
N PRO A 326 -13.58 -5.25 -24.77
CA PRO A 326 -14.91 -4.85 -24.32
C PRO A 326 -15.91 -6.01 -24.32
N ASP A 327 -15.90 -6.86 -25.35
CA ASP A 327 -16.84 -7.99 -25.40
C ASP A 327 -16.52 -9.04 -24.32
N ALA A 328 -15.23 -9.18 -23.96
CA ALA A 328 -14.76 -10.05 -22.90
C ALA A 328 -15.13 -9.56 -21.51
N ILE A 329 -14.95 -8.26 -21.21
CA ILE A 329 -15.34 -7.64 -19.93
C ILE A 329 -16.87 -7.71 -19.76
N ALA A 330 -17.64 -7.57 -20.85
CA ALA A 330 -19.09 -7.70 -20.83
C ALA A 330 -19.59 -9.15 -20.72
N ASP A 331 -18.70 -10.15 -20.66
CA ASP A 331 -19.03 -11.59 -20.63
C ASP A 331 -19.93 -12.01 -21.81
N THR A 332 -19.69 -11.42 -22.99
CA THR A 332 -20.49 -11.67 -24.21
C THR A 332 -19.80 -12.61 -25.20
N LEU A 333 -18.52 -12.89 -24.99
CA LEU A 333 -17.75 -13.82 -25.79
C LEU A 333 -18.00 -15.27 -25.35
N PRO A 334 -18.09 -16.23 -26.28
CA PRO A 334 -18.12 -17.65 -25.95
C PRO A 334 -16.86 -18.08 -25.18
N ASP A 335 -17.00 -18.97 -24.17
CA ASP A 335 -15.89 -19.48 -23.35
C ASP A 335 -14.71 -20.04 -24.17
N ASP A 336 -14.97 -20.65 -25.33
CA ASP A 336 -13.96 -21.22 -26.22
C ASP A 336 -13.17 -20.18 -27.02
N SER A 337 -13.60 -18.92 -26.98
CA SER A 337 -12.91 -17.80 -27.62
C SER A 337 -11.98 -17.04 -26.68
N VAL A 338 -12.16 -17.15 -25.35
CA VAL A 338 -11.31 -16.44 -24.39
C VAL A 338 -10.04 -17.26 -24.15
N ASP A 339 -8.89 -16.71 -24.57
CA ASP A 339 -7.59 -17.28 -24.25
C ASP A 339 -7.00 -16.65 -22.98
N SER A 340 -5.93 -17.24 -22.46
CA SER A 340 -5.29 -16.79 -21.22
C SER A 340 -4.71 -15.38 -21.28
N THR A 341 -4.47 -14.81 -22.46
CA THR A 341 -4.02 -13.43 -22.61
C THR A 341 -5.18 -12.48 -22.40
N LEU A 342 -6.32 -12.79 -23.03
CA LEU A 342 -7.55 -12.02 -22.90
C LEU A 342 -8.09 -12.07 -21.46
N GLU A 343 -8.05 -13.24 -20.80
CA GLU A 343 -8.41 -13.38 -19.38
C GLU A 343 -7.58 -12.44 -18.50
N ARG A 344 -6.25 -12.39 -18.71
CA ARG A 344 -5.37 -11.50 -17.93
C ARG A 344 -5.61 -10.02 -18.23
N LEU A 345 -6.01 -9.67 -19.45
CA LEU A 345 -6.38 -8.30 -19.79
C LEU A 345 -7.68 -7.88 -19.11
N VAL A 346 -8.68 -8.77 -19.07
CA VAL A 346 -9.93 -8.54 -18.33
C VAL A 346 -9.62 -8.35 -16.84
N ASP A 347 -8.86 -9.28 -16.24
CA ASP A 347 -8.44 -9.20 -14.83
C ASP A 347 -7.68 -7.90 -14.54
N GLY A 348 -6.75 -7.50 -15.41
CA GLY A 348 -6.01 -6.25 -15.26
C GLY A 348 -6.89 -5.00 -15.34
N VAL A 349 -7.96 -4.99 -16.15
CA VAL A 349 -8.89 -3.87 -16.22
C VAL A 349 -9.86 -3.85 -15.04
N GLU A 350 -10.36 -5.00 -14.61
CA GLU A 350 -11.32 -5.11 -13.50
C GLU A 350 -10.69 -4.85 -12.13
N THR A 351 -9.42 -5.24 -11.95
CA THR A 351 -8.71 -5.08 -10.67
C THR A 351 -8.04 -3.72 -10.51
N ALA A 352 -7.80 -2.99 -11.60
CA ALA A 352 -7.13 -1.69 -11.54
C ALA A 352 -8.00 -0.61 -10.88
N ASP A 353 -7.38 0.20 -10.02
CA ASP A 353 -7.99 1.43 -9.51
C ASP A 353 -8.00 2.53 -10.56
N THR A 354 -6.99 2.56 -11.44
CA THR A 354 -6.85 3.55 -12.51
C THR A 354 -6.28 2.95 -13.79
N LEU A 355 -6.92 3.25 -14.91
CA LEU A 355 -6.43 2.92 -16.25
C LEU A 355 -5.53 4.05 -16.79
N VAL A 356 -4.36 3.67 -17.28
CA VAL A 356 -3.45 4.56 -18.01
C VAL A 356 -3.60 4.27 -19.50
N LEU A 357 -4.25 5.18 -20.23
CA LEU A 357 -4.51 5.03 -21.66
C LEU A 357 -3.44 5.75 -22.48
N LEU A 358 -2.69 4.99 -23.27
CA LEU A 358 -1.63 5.53 -24.10
C LEU A 358 -2.17 6.05 -25.45
N LEU A 359 -1.66 7.21 -25.86
CA LEU A 359 -1.91 7.89 -27.13
C LEU A 359 -0.59 8.03 -27.89
N ASP A 360 -0.49 7.40 -29.05
CA ASP A 360 0.74 7.43 -29.87
C ASP A 360 0.84 8.72 -30.69
N LEU A 361 1.76 9.62 -30.30
CA LEU A 361 1.95 10.88 -31.01
C LEU A 361 2.63 10.75 -32.37
N GLU A 362 3.40 9.69 -32.60
CA GLU A 362 4.01 9.43 -33.89
C GLU A 362 2.95 9.13 -34.94
N ARG A 363 2.00 8.23 -34.60
CA ARG A 363 0.82 7.94 -35.45
C ARG A 363 0.01 9.20 -35.70
N PHE A 364 -0.25 9.99 -34.66
CA PHE A 364 -1.00 11.25 -34.80
C PHE A 364 -0.32 12.22 -35.77
N MET A 365 1.00 12.37 -35.68
CA MET A 365 1.77 13.28 -36.55
C MET A 365 1.85 12.80 -38.00
N ASN A 366 1.77 11.49 -38.22
CA ASN A 366 1.76 10.87 -39.54
C ASN A 366 0.36 10.76 -40.16
N ASP A 367 -0.66 11.38 -39.56
CA ASP A 367 -2.07 11.27 -39.95
C ASP A 367 -2.59 9.81 -39.99
N GLU A 368 -2.01 8.93 -39.16
CA GLU A 368 -2.43 7.54 -39.02
C GLU A 368 -3.53 7.39 -37.96
N PRO A 369 -4.43 6.39 -38.08
CA PRO A 369 -5.42 6.10 -37.06
C PRO A 369 -4.77 5.77 -35.71
N LEU A 370 -5.24 6.45 -34.67
CA LEU A 370 -4.77 6.23 -33.29
C LEU A 370 -5.21 4.87 -32.71
N GLU A 371 -6.19 4.19 -33.31
CA GLU A 371 -6.72 2.89 -32.82
C GLU A 371 -7.23 2.94 -31.37
N ILE A 372 -7.91 4.03 -30.99
CA ILE A 372 -8.43 4.26 -29.62
C ILE A 372 -9.96 4.12 -29.52
N THR A 373 -10.62 3.54 -30.51
CA THR A 373 -12.09 3.44 -30.53
C THR A 373 -12.60 2.56 -29.39
N GLU A 374 -11.86 1.49 -29.14
CA GLU A 374 -12.13 0.46 -28.14
C GLU A 374 -12.05 1.01 -26.71
N TYR A 375 -11.30 2.09 -26.48
CA TYR A 375 -11.22 2.75 -25.17
C TYR A 375 -12.59 3.22 -24.69
N PHE A 376 -13.44 3.73 -25.58
CA PHE A 376 -14.77 4.19 -25.19
C PHE A 376 -15.67 3.06 -24.71
N ASP A 377 -15.52 1.86 -25.27
CA ASP A 377 -16.28 0.68 -24.83
C ASP A 377 -15.70 0.13 -23.52
N ILE A 378 -14.37 0.09 -23.36
CA ILE A 378 -13.71 -0.30 -22.10
C ILE A 378 -14.13 0.63 -20.96
N LEU A 379 -14.07 1.96 -21.16
CA LEU A 379 -14.41 2.95 -20.13
C LEU A 379 -15.88 2.88 -19.71
N ARG A 380 -16.79 2.53 -20.63
CA ARG A 380 -18.21 2.33 -20.33
C ARG A 380 -18.50 1.08 -19.50
N GLN A 381 -17.58 0.11 -19.51
CA GLN A 381 -17.73 -1.14 -18.75
C GLN A 381 -16.95 -1.10 -17.44
N ALA A 382 -15.82 -0.40 -17.40
CA ALA A 382 -15.03 -0.12 -16.21
C ALA A 382 -15.62 1.04 -15.38
N ASP A 383 -16.89 0.89 -14.97
CA ASP A 383 -17.62 1.90 -14.21
C ASP A 383 -16.93 2.22 -12.87
N ASN A 384 -16.57 3.49 -12.66
CA ASN A 384 -15.83 4.06 -11.50
C ASN A 384 -14.31 3.85 -11.47
N THR A 385 -13.68 3.34 -12.53
CA THR A 385 -12.22 3.28 -12.60
C THR A 385 -11.65 4.66 -12.95
N GLY A 386 -10.58 5.08 -12.25
CA GLY A 386 -9.86 6.31 -12.59
C GLY A 386 -9.25 6.23 -13.99
N VAL A 387 -9.05 7.37 -14.66
CA VAL A 387 -8.42 7.38 -16.00
C VAL A 387 -7.35 8.46 -16.09
N ILE A 388 -6.19 8.09 -16.63
CA ILE A 388 -5.10 9.00 -16.98
C ILE A 388 -4.78 8.81 -18.46
N LEU A 389 -4.70 9.93 -19.18
CA LEU A 389 -4.33 9.93 -20.60
C LEU A 389 -2.84 10.29 -20.71
N VAL A 390 -2.07 9.47 -21.41
CA VAL A 390 -0.64 9.67 -21.61
C VAL A 390 -0.32 9.71 -23.09
N ALA A 391 0.35 10.76 -23.53
CA ALA A 391 0.85 10.88 -24.89
C ALA A 391 2.29 10.35 -24.98
N THR A 392 2.47 9.18 -25.57
CA THR A 392 3.79 8.55 -25.76
C THR A 392 4.45 9.05 -27.04
N LYS A 393 5.77 8.84 -27.13
CA LYS A 393 6.61 9.27 -28.27
C LYS A 393 6.50 10.78 -28.54
N ALA A 394 6.36 11.57 -27.48
CA ALA A 394 6.20 13.02 -27.60
C ALA A 394 7.42 13.75 -28.18
N ASP A 395 8.58 13.09 -28.33
CA ASP A 395 9.75 13.63 -28.98
C ASP A 395 9.48 14.10 -30.43
N VAL A 396 8.55 13.45 -31.14
CA VAL A 396 8.15 13.85 -32.50
C VAL A 396 7.56 15.26 -32.56
N MET A 397 6.92 15.71 -31.47
CA MET A 397 6.37 17.07 -31.36
C MET A 397 7.32 18.03 -30.65
N ALA A 398 8.34 17.53 -29.95
CA ALA A 398 9.31 18.36 -29.24
C ALA A 398 10.13 19.23 -30.19
N GLU A 399 10.47 18.70 -31.37
CA GLU A 399 11.16 19.45 -32.44
C GLU A 399 10.28 20.58 -32.98
N GLU A 400 9.03 20.28 -33.33
CA GLU A 400 8.08 21.28 -33.81
C GLU A 400 7.81 22.37 -32.76
N PHE A 401 7.72 21.99 -31.49
CA PHE A 401 7.58 22.92 -30.37
C PHE A 401 8.78 23.87 -30.27
N ARG A 402 10.00 23.34 -30.39
CA ARG A 402 11.22 24.15 -30.40
C ARG A 402 11.25 25.13 -31.56
N GLU A 403 10.86 24.70 -32.75
CA GLU A 403 10.81 25.57 -33.94
C GLU A 403 9.76 26.67 -33.82
N LYS A 404 8.56 26.35 -33.33
CA LYS A 404 7.44 27.30 -33.25
C LYS A 404 7.50 28.24 -32.06
N ARG A 405 8.00 27.77 -30.91
CA ARG A 405 7.99 28.52 -29.64
C ARG A 405 9.38 29.00 -29.23
N GLY A 406 10.45 28.47 -29.80
CA GLY A 406 11.83 28.78 -29.40
C GLY A 406 12.19 28.25 -28.01
N LEU A 407 11.44 27.27 -27.49
CA LEU A 407 11.60 26.68 -26.17
C LEU A 407 11.99 25.21 -26.28
N GLU A 408 12.85 24.72 -25.38
CA GLU A 408 13.20 23.30 -25.29
C GLU A 408 12.17 22.56 -24.43
N ALA A 409 11.50 21.56 -25.00
CA ALA A 409 10.40 20.82 -24.35
C ALA A 409 10.78 20.24 -22.97
N HIS A 410 11.99 19.70 -22.82
CA HIS A 410 12.45 19.11 -21.55
C HIS A 410 12.68 20.15 -20.43
N ARG A 411 12.80 21.45 -20.76
CA ARG A 411 12.96 22.53 -19.76
C ARG A 411 11.65 23.25 -19.45
N TYR A 412 10.72 23.23 -20.39
CA TYR A 412 9.44 23.94 -20.36
C TYR A 412 8.31 22.92 -20.50
N GLN A 413 8.26 21.95 -19.59
CA GLN A 413 7.34 20.81 -19.65
C GLN A 413 5.87 21.26 -19.59
N ASP A 414 5.53 22.25 -18.75
CA ASP A 414 4.18 22.79 -18.64
C ASP A 414 3.69 23.40 -19.97
N GLU A 415 4.51 24.23 -20.60
CA GLU A 415 4.20 24.85 -21.89
C GLU A 415 4.13 23.79 -23.01
N PHE A 416 4.97 22.76 -22.93
CA PHE A 416 4.96 21.65 -23.88
C PHE A 416 3.70 20.79 -23.73
N ARG A 417 3.27 20.49 -22.50
CA ARG A 417 2.01 19.81 -22.20
C ARG A 417 0.82 20.60 -22.73
N GLN A 418 0.78 21.91 -22.50
CA GLN A 418 -0.27 22.77 -23.05
C GLN A 418 -0.28 22.75 -24.58
N TYR A 419 0.90 22.77 -25.21
CA TYR A 419 1.03 22.66 -26.66
C TYR A 419 0.46 21.33 -27.19
N ILE A 420 0.83 20.20 -26.59
CA ILE A 420 0.33 18.87 -26.98
C ILE A 420 -1.17 18.77 -26.78
N ASN A 421 -1.70 19.19 -25.63
CA ASN A 421 -3.14 19.18 -25.37
C ASN A 421 -3.89 20.03 -26.40
N GLN A 422 -3.37 21.21 -26.76
CA GLN A 422 -3.97 22.05 -27.80
C GLN A 422 -3.98 21.37 -29.18
N ARG A 423 -2.89 20.69 -29.55
CA ARG A 423 -2.77 20.00 -30.85
C ARG A 423 -3.69 18.77 -30.90
N LEU A 424 -3.69 17.95 -29.86
CA LEU A 424 -4.48 16.71 -29.79
C LEU A 424 -5.99 16.97 -29.76
N ARG A 425 -6.45 18.03 -29.09
CA ARG A 425 -7.87 18.46 -29.12
C ARG A 425 -8.36 18.86 -30.52
N GLY A 426 -7.45 19.04 -31.48
CA GLY A 426 -7.82 19.18 -32.89
C GLY A 426 -8.44 17.92 -33.50
N SER A 427 -8.19 16.74 -32.92
CA SER A 427 -8.82 15.48 -33.32
C SER A 427 -10.13 15.24 -32.59
N GLN A 428 -11.20 14.95 -33.33
CA GLN A 428 -12.51 14.63 -32.77
C GLN A 428 -12.47 13.39 -31.88
N GLN A 429 -11.66 12.38 -32.20
CA GLN A 429 -11.55 11.16 -31.41
C GLN A 429 -10.92 11.45 -30.04
N VAL A 430 -9.86 12.25 -30.01
CA VAL A 430 -9.16 12.58 -28.75
C VAL A 430 -10.00 13.53 -27.90
N GLU A 431 -10.66 14.51 -28.52
CA GLU A 431 -11.59 15.41 -27.81
C GLU A 431 -12.76 14.61 -27.18
N GLY A 432 -13.31 13.62 -27.89
CA GLY A 432 -14.32 12.72 -27.33
C GLY A 432 -13.82 11.96 -26.11
N LEU A 433 -12.58 11.46 -26.15
CA LEU A 433 -11.98 10.72 -25.03
C LEU A 433 -11.73 11.62 -23.81
N ILE A 434 -11.29 12.87 -24.04
CA ILE A 434 -11.14 13.87 -22.98
C ILE A 434 -12.48 14.15 -22.31
N GLN A 435 -13.57 14.27 -23.09
CA GLN A 435 -14.90 14.50 -22.54
C GLN A 435 -15.39 13.31 -21.70
N GLU A 436 -15.18 12.08 -22.16
CA GLU A 436 -15.54 10.86 -21.43
C GLU A 436 -14.75 10.73 -20.11
N THR A 437 -13.50 11.21 -20.09
CA THR A 437 -12.61 11.18 -18.92
C THR A 437 -12.69 12.44 -18.04
N ALA A 438 -13.85 13.12 -18.06
CA ALA A 438 -14.15 14.31 -17.26
C ALA A 438 -13.15 15.48 -17.44
N GLY A 439 -12.60 15.63 -18.64
CA GLY A 439 -11.67 16.72 -18.98
C GLY A 439 -10.23 16.48 -18.53
N THR A 440 -9.83 15.22 -18.33
CA THR A 440 -8.47 14.87 -17.91
C THR A 440 -7.43 15.41 -18.91
N GLU A 441 -6.37 16.04 -18.39
CA GLU A 441 -5.24 16.50 -19.20
C GLU A 441 -4.40 15.33 -19.69
N ILE A 442 -3.82 15.49 -20.88
CA ILE A 442 -2.94 14.48 -21.48
C ILE A 442 -1.50 14.77 -21.06
N TYR A 443 -0.82 13.78 -20.49
CA TYR A 443 0.55 13.91 -19.99
C TYR A 443 1.55 13.39 -21.04
N PRO A 444 2.43 14.25 -21.58
CA PRO A 444 3.39 13.82 -22.59
C PRO A 444 4.62 13.16 -21.96
N VAL A 445 5.02 12.01 -22.49
CA VAL A 445 6.22 11.30 -22.07
C VAL A 445 7.02 10.82 -23.28
N TYR A 446 8.34 10.90 -23.17
CA TYR A 446 9.24 10.49 -24.26
C TYR A 446 10.66 10.23 -23.78
N TYR A 447 11.44 9.59 -24.65
CA TYR A 447 12.89 9.49 -24.51
C TYR A 447 13.54 10.58 -25.34
N GLN A 448 14.58 11.23 -24.82
CA GLN A 448 15.33 12.16 -25.66
C GLN A 448 16.01 11.37 -26.79
N THR A 449 15.73 11.74 -28.03
CA THR A 449 16.27 11.08 -29.22
C THR A 449 17.15 12.02 -30.04
N LYS A 450 18.08 11.44 -30.79
CA LYS A 450 18.85 12.10 -31.86
C LYS A 450 18.68 11.30 -33.14
N VAL A 451 18.80 11.96 -34.29
CA VAL A 451 18.79 11.28 -35.59
C VAL A 451 20.20 10.77 -35.89
N ASN A 452 20.34 9.47 -36.20
CA ASN A 452 21.61 8.86 -36.59
C ASN A 452 21.93 9.13 -38.09
N GLU A 453 23.06 8.62 -38.58
CA GLU A 453 23.48 8.79 -39.98
C GLU A 453 22.52 8.15 -41.00
N ASN A 454 21.70 7.18 -40.57
CA ASN A 454 20.71 6.48 -41.39
C ASN A 454 19.37 7.21 -41.45
N GLY A 455 19.18 8.28 -40.66
CA GLY A 455 17.92 8.99 -40.54
C GLY A 455 16.97 8.43 -39.47
N ASP A 456 17.41 7.45 -38.70
CA ASP A 456 16.62 6.82 -37.64
C ASP A 456 16.78 7.58 -36.31
N ARG A 457 15.70 7.67 -35.53
CA ARG A 457 15.75 8.25 -34.17
C ARG A 457 16.33 7.21 -33.21
N VAL A 458 17.44 7.54 -32.55
CA VAL A 458 18.11 6.71 -31.53
C VAL A 458 18.14 7.44 -30.19
N PRO A 459 18.09 6.75 -29.04
CA PRO A 459 18.03 7.42 -27.75
C PRO A 459 19.36 8.12 -27.44
N ILE A 460 19.26 9.29 -26.81
CA ILE A 460 20.39 9.97 -26.20
C ILE A 460 20.66 9.26 -24.86
N ARG A 461 21.91 8.88 -24.66
CA ARG A 461 22.39 8.27 -23.43
C ARG A 461 23.24 9.26 -22.64
N ASP A 462 23.13 9.21 -21.33
CA ASP A 462 23.91 10.03 -20.41
C ASP A 462 25.33 9.45 -20.16
N GLU A 463 26.07 10.08 -19.25
CA GLU A 463 27.43 9.64 -18.87
C GLU A 463 27.48 8.23 -18.24
N THR A 464 26.34 7.73 -17.76
CA THR A 464 26.18 6.39 -17.19
C THR A 464 25.73 5.35 -18.21
N ASN A 465 25.58 5.75 -19.48
CA ASN A 465 25.03 4.95 -20.59
C ASN A 465 23.53 4.62 -20.44
N SER A 466 22.85 5.30 -19.50
CA SER A 466 21.40 5.19 -19.32
C SER A 466 20.67 6.10 -20.31
N VAL A 467 19.46 5.71 -20.72
CA VAL A 467 18.62 6.52 -21.62
C VAL A 467 17.97 7.67 -20.85
N THR A 468 17.89 8.86 -21.46
CA THR A 468 17.27 10.02 -20.80
C THR A 468 15.76 10.07 -21.07
N THR A 469 14.97 9.99 -20.01
CA THR A 469 13.50 10.11 -19.98
C THR A 469 13.05 11.56 -19.76
N VAL A 470 11.88 11.94 -20.27
CA VAL A 470 11.26 13.26 -20.03
C VAL A 470 9.76 13.10 -19.76
N GLY A 471 9.26 13.77 -18.72
CA GLY A 471 7.86 13.80 -18.32
C GLY A 471 7.41 12.61 -17.47
N TYR A 472 8.26 11.59 -17.30
CA TYR A 472 7.97 10.46 -16.42
C TYR A 472 8.02 10.86 -14.95
N ASP A 473 8.84 11.85 -14.57
CA ASP A 473 8.91 12.39 -13.22
C ASP A 473 7.58 13.00 -12.78
N GLU A 474 7.01 13.87 -13.62
CA GLU A 474 5.70 14.49 -13.39
C GLU A 474 4.59 13.42 -13.42
N LEU A 475 4.70 12.42 -14.31
CA LEU A 475 3.74 11.34 -14.38
C LEU A 475 3.75 10.49 -13.11
N LEU A 476 4.91 10.04 -12.62
CA LEU A 476 5.00 9.25 -11.39
C LEU A 476 4.49 10.03 -10.17
N ASP A 477 4.74 11.35 -10.11
CA ASP A 477 4.17 12.22 -9.09
C ASP A 477 2.63 12.33 -9.23
N LEU A 478 2.10 12.39 -10.45
CA LEU A 478 0.65 12.35 -10.69
C LEU A 478 0.03 11.02 -10.25
N LEU A 479 0.62 9.87 -10.62
CA LEU A 479 0.18 8.55 -10.15
C LEU A 479 0.19 8.54 -8.62
N GLY A 480 1.26 9.08 -8.04
CA GLY A 480 1.46 9.38 -6.63
C GLY A 480 0.31 10.08 -5.91
N ARG A 481 -0.26 11.10 -6.55
CA ARG A 481 -1.33 11.93 -5.99
C ARG A 481 -2.73 11.37 -6.26
N ARG A 482 -2.88 10.51 -7.26
CA ARG A 482 -4.15 9.87 -7.63
C ARG A 482 -4.41 8.58 -6.88
N ALA A 483 -3.34 7.94 -6.39
CA ALA A 483 -3.36 7.01 -5.29
C ALA A 483 -3.72 7.75 -3.98
#